data_AF-A0A850BAF1-F1
#
_entry.id   AF-A0A850BAF1-F1
#
_cell.length_a   1.000
_cell.length_b   1.000
_cell.length_c   1.000
_cell.angle_alpha   90.00
_cell.angle_beta   90.00
_cell.angle_gamma   90.00
#
_symmetry.space_group_name_H-M   'P 1'
#
loop_
_entity.id
_entity.type
_entity.pdbx_description
1 polymer ?
#
loop_
_entity_poly.entity_id
_entity_poly.type
_entity_poly.pdbx_seq_one_letter_code
_entity_poly.pdbx_strand_id
1 'polypeptide(L)'
;MWRKEDEALLLRLEDEVLFEQLWRFQAGNAEPPHPRAAGIINLVRAMSGGPEAIAEAKQGRFEPFFSKLLPPRIDSLHPELIHHLALYYGSLADALAAATSSPEPPLEARKRSIAAWLALGAEKRYLVSLAEAIAGGALPPDELARAALEASMDPIEELGRIAKEGAHELTQKSWLALAGLASVEAACRAADLPRARADAAVRRADRLRIDAADEALAPIREALAEAAARGDVQIKAPALFERVALIWRWSGEDEAVEIFAVEQVTPIAWEIQRESRWEDLRRLLASVIPLSERLAARVEADPTKIAYAAPCAQIYVFRYEMEEDLDKCHSYAERSVKICPTHRNGRLVLASSLCDLAIRIMNYSGWYMTPDTLAKADALVQRAEQLFPTLKRIETVKARLDEARRKAGAVLK
;
A
#
# COMPACT_ATOMS: atom_id res chain seq x y z
N MET A 1 9.97 54.34 -33.25
CA MET A 1 10.62 53.30 -34.08
C MET A 1 10.65 52.04 -33.24
N TRP A 2 9.93 51.00 -33.65
CA TRP A 2 9.86 49.72 -32.95
C TRP A 2 11.17 48.97 -33.15
N ARG A 3 11.87 48.64 -32.07
CA ARG A 3 13.15 47.91 -32.11
C ARG A 3 12.91 46.41 -31.96
N LYS A 4 13.89 45.61 -32.34
CA LYS A 4 13.86 44.16 -32.11
C LYS A 4 13.73 43.80 -30.62
N GLU A 5 14.28 44.62 -29.73
CA GLU A 5 14.12 44.46 -28.28
C GLU A 5 12.67 44.66 -27.84
N ASP A 6 11.96 45.63 -28.44
CA ASP A 6 10.56 45.91 -28.14
C ASP A 6 9.65 44.76 -28.60
N GLU A 7 9.97 44.17 -29.76
CA GLU A 7 9.26 42.99 -30.29
C GLU A 7 9.48 41.74 -29.41
N ALA A 8 10.72 41.50 -28.98
CA ALA A 8 11.04 40.39 -28.09
C ALA A 8 10.38 40.54 -26.70
N LEU A 9 10.34 41.78 -26.18
CA LEU A 9 9.66 42.08 -24.92
C LEU A 9 8.15 41.88 -25.05
N LEU A 10 7.53 42.38 -26.13
CA LEU A 10 6.11 42.20 -26.37
C LEU A 10 5.75 40.71 -26.45
N LEU A 11 6.49 39.92 -27.23
CA LEU A 11 6.25 38.49 -27.37
C LEU A 11 6.34 37.76 -26.01
N ARG A 12 7.32 38.13 -25.18
CA ARG A 12 7.45 37.57 -23.84
C ARG A 12 6.25 37.90 -22.95
N LEU A 13 5.77 39.15 -22.98
CA LEU A 13 4.60 39.55 -22.20
C LEU A 13 3.34 38.82 -22.68
N GLU A 14 3.18 38.61 -23.99
CA GLU A 14 2.09 37.79 -24.51
C GLU A 14 2.17 36.33 -24.03
N ASP A 15 3.38 35.77 -23.96
CA ASP A 15 3.61 34.41 -23.44
C ASP A 15 3.27 34.31 -21.95
N GLU A 16 3.63 35.33 -21.15
CA GLU A 16 3.27 35.41 -19.73
C GLU A 16 1.74 35.46 -19.55
N VAL A 17 1.02 36.26 -20.35
CA VAL A 17 -0.45 36.33 -20.32
C VAL A 17 -1.09 35.00 -20.72
N LEU A 18 -0.61 34.36 -21.79
CA LEU A 18 -1.15 33.07 -22.22
C LEU A 18 -0.88 31.97 -21.19
N PHE A 19 0.30 31.99 -20.56
CA PHE A 19 0.65 31.07 -19.49
C PHE A 19 -0.27 31.22 -18.28
N GLU A 20 -0.60 32.45 -17.86
CA GLU A 20 -1.58 32.68 -16.80
C GLU A 20 -2.97 32.13 -17.16
N GLN A 21 -3.40 32.27 -18.41
CA GLN A 21 -4.69 31.73 -18.86
C GLN A 21 -4.71 30.20 -18.83
N LEU A 22 -3.64 29.56 -19.30
CA LEU A 22 -3.44 28.11 -19.21
C LEU A 22 -3.45 27.62 -17.76
N TRP A 23 -2.75 28.33 -16.88
CA TRP A 23 -2.74 28.02 -15.45
C TRP A 23 -4.14 28.13 -14.85
N ARG A 24 -4.86 29.24 -15.08
CA ARG A 24 -6.24 29.41 -14.58
C ARG A 24 -7.18 28.34 -15.10
N PHE A 25 -6.99 27.87 -16.32
CA PHE A 25 -7.79 26.78 -16.88
C PHE A 25 -7.62 25.46 -16.11
N GLN A 26 -6.40 25.14 -15.65
CA GLN A 26 -6.14 23.88 -14.94
C GLN A 26 -6.23 23.98 -13.41
N ALA A 27 -5.77 25.08 -12.83
CA ALA A 27 -5.62 25.29 -11.39
C ALA A 27 -6.65 26.26 -10.80
N GLY A 28 -7.56 26.80 -11.62
CA GLY A 28 -8.56 27.76 -11.18
C GLY A 28 -7.93 29.08 -10.68
N ASN A 29 -8.25 29.46 -9.44
CA ASN A 29 -7.79 30.71 -8.84
C ASN A 29 -6.47 30.58 -8.04
N ALA A 30 -5.78 29.44 -8.13
CA ALA A 30 -4.49 29.27 -7.47
C ALA A 30 -3.45 30.27 -8.00
N GLU A 31 -2.51 30.67 -7.14
CA GLU A 31 -1.42 31.57 -7.53
C GLU A 31 -0.57 30.92 -8.66
N PRO A 32 -0.33 31.62 -9.78
CA PRO A 32 0.46 31.07 -10.87
C PRO A 32 1.94 30.92 -10.47
N PRO A 33 2.66 29.96 -11.07
CA PRO A 33 4.11 29.87 -10.94
C PRO A 33 4.81 31.14 -11.42
N HIS A 34 6.08 31.30 -11.06
CA HIS A 34 6.91 32.43 -11.47
C HIS A 34 6.81 32.67 -13.00
N PRO A 35 6.73 33.92 -13.50
CA PRO A 35 6.54 34.24 -14.92
C PRO A 35 7.54 33.61 -15.90
N ARG A 36 8.69 33.14 -15.41
CA ARG A 36 9.68 32.39 -16.20
C ARG A 36 9.13 31.05 -16.70
N ALA A 37 8.09 30.51 -16.07
CA ALA A 37 7.40 29.31 -16.53
C ALA A 37 6.70 29.52 -17.90
N ALA A 38 6.45 30.77 -18.30
CA ALA A 38 5.98 31.09 -19.65
C ALA A 38 6.94 30.67 -20.77
N GLY A 39 8.20 30.33 -20.43
CA GLY A 39 9.14 29.69 -21.36
C GLY A 39 8.58 28.42 -22.04
N ILE A 40 7.62 27.73 -21.41
CA ILE A 40 6.86 26.64 -22.03
C ILE A 40 6.24 27.06 -23.37
N ILE A 41 5.66 28.26 -23.44
CA ILE A 41 4.98 28.75 -24.66
C ILE A 41 5.98 28.89 -25.79
N ASN A 42 7.15 29.47 -25.50
CA ASN A 42 8.21 29.63 -26.48
C ASN A 42 8.75 28.28 -26.98
N LEU A 43 8.91 27.31 -26.09
CA LEU A 43 9.36 25.96 -26.46
C LEU A 43 8.32 25.23 -27.31
N VAL A 44 7.04 25.33 -26.96
CA VAL A 44 5.95 24.76 -27.77
C VAL A 44 5.87 25.43 -29.14
N ARG A 45 6.09 26.75 -29.24
CA ARG A 45 6.09 27.48 -30.52
C ARG A 45 7.09 26.91 -31.52
N ALA A 46 8.24 26.43 -31.04
CA ALA A 46 9.27 25.84 -31.87
C ALA A 46 8.97 24.40 -32.31
N MET A 47 7.95 23.76 -31.74
CA MET A 47 7.55 22.40 -32.12
C MET A 47 6.72 22.38 -33.40
N SER A 48 6.71 21.24 -34.08
CA SER A 48 5.82 21.00 -35.23
C SER A 48 4.35 21.15 -34.80
N GLY A 49 3.60 22.02 -35.48
CA GLY A 49 2.20 22.34 -35.15
C GLY A 49 2.05 23.20 -33.88
N GLY A 50 3.14 23.76 -33.36
CA GLY A 50 3.19 24.61 -32.17
C GLY A 50 2.51 25.97 -32.36
N PRO A 51 2.79 26.72 -33.45
CA PRO A 51 2.15 28.00 -33.72
C PRO A 51 0.62 27.91 -33.79
N GLU A 52 0.08 26.85 -34.41
CA GLU A 52 -1.35 26.59 -34.49
C GLU A 52 -1.93 26.30 -33.11
N ALA A 53 -1.27 25.46 -32.31
CA ALA A 53 -1.71 25.15 -30.94
C ALA A 53 -1.73 26.40 -30.05
N ILE A 54 -0.78 27.32 -30.21
CA ILE A 54 -0.75 28.60 -29.50
C ILE A 54 -1.87 29.53 -29.98
N ALA A 55 -2.11 29.60 -31.30
CA ALA A 55 -3.20 30.40 -31.85
C ALA A 55 -4.59 29.92 -31.37
N GLU A 56 -4.78 28.61 -31.25
CA GLU A 56 -5.97 28.00 -30.67
C GLU A 56 -6.09 28.28 -29.16
N ALA A 57 -5.00 28.19 -28.42
CA ALA A 57 -4.95 28.51 -26.99
C ALA A 57 -5.29 29.98 -26.70
N LYS A 58 -4.83 30.91 -27.54
CA LYS A 58 -5.23 32.35 -27.48
C LYS A 58 -6.73 32.56 -27.67
N GLN A 59 -7.45 31.60 -28.25
CA GLN A 59 -8.92 31.60 -28.40
C GLN A 59 -9.62 30.80 -27.29
N GLY A 60 -8.90 30.37 -26.25
CA GLY A 60 -9.43 29.57 -25.14
C GLY A 60 -9.56 28.08 -25.41
N ARG A 61 -9.05 27.58 -26.55
CA ARG A 61 -9.06 26.14 -26.91
C ARG A 61 -7.70 25.53 -26.59
N PHE A 62 -7.57 24.95 -25.41
CA PHE A 62 -6.28 24.54 -24.86
C PHE A 62 -5.90 23.07 -25.14
N GLU A 63 -6.82 22.24 -25.61
CA GLU A 63 -6.58 20.83 -25.91
C GLU A 63 -5.44 20.62 -26.92
N PRO A 64 -5.34 21.38 -28.04
CA PRO A 64 -4.22 21.27 -28.95
C PRO A 64 -2.88 21.59 -28.28
N PHE A 65 -2.88 22.56 -27.35
CA PHE A 65 -1.69 22.93 -26.59
C PHE A 65 -1.28 21.82 -25.61
N PHE A 66 -2.21 21.28 -24.82
CA PHE A 66 -1.91 20.20 -23.88
C PHE A 66 -1.44 18.91 -24.56
N SER A 67 -1.89 18.66 -25.81
CA SER A 67 -1.37 17.53 -26.59
C SER A 67 0.14 17.63 -26.88
N LYS A 68 0.70 18.84 -26.90
CA LYS A 68 2.15 19.08 -27.05
C LYS A 68 2.92 18.84 -25.75
N LEU A 69 2.27 19.04 -24.61
CA LEU A 69 2.86 18.84 -23.28
C LEU A 69 2.79 17.37 -22.81
N LEU A 70 2.02 16.54 -23.50
CA LEU A 70 1.77 15.13 -23.17
C LEU A 70 2.10 14.22 -24.37
N PRO A 71 3.35 14.22 -24.86
CA PRO A 71 3.72 13.31 -25.94
C PRO A 71 3.65 11.85 -25.44
N PRO A 72 3.49 10.87 -26.35
CA PRO A 72 3.56 9.45 -26.01
C PRO A 72 4.88 9.04 -25.32
N ARG A 73 5.96 9.78 -25.56
CA ARG A 73 7.24 9.60 -24.85
C ARG A 73 7.86 10.94 -24.47
N ILE A 74 8.12 11.13 -23.18
CA ILE A 74 8.70 12.37 -22.63
C ILE A 74 10.16 12.56 -23.07
N ASP A 75 10.89 11.46 -23.30
CA ASP A 75 12.29 11.46 -23.74
C ASP A 75 12.51 12.01 -25.15
N SER A 76 11.43 12.21 -25.92
CA SER A 76 11.46 12.83 -27.24
C SER A 76 11.43 14.36 -27.20
N LEU A 77 11.19 14.95 -26.03
CA LEU A 77 11.13 16.40 -25.86
C LEU A 77 12.52 17.01 -25.62
N HIS A 78 12.65 18.29 -25.93
CA HIS A 78 13.86 19.04 -25.58
C HIS A 78 14.02 19.09 -24.05
N PRO A 79 15.24 18.92 -23.49
CA PRO A 79 15.46 18.89 -22.04
C PRO A 79 14.92 20.12 -21.29
N GLU A 80 15.00 21.30 -21.90
CA GLU A 80 14.43 22.54 -21.36
C GLU A 80 12.91 22.43 -21.17
N LEU A 81 12.20 21.82 -22.12
CA LEU A 81 10.75 21.63 -22.01
C LEU A 81 10.43 20.60 -20.93
N ILE A 82 11.19 19.51 -20.84
CA ILE A 82 11.04 18.51 -19.77
C ILE A 82 11.20 19.17 -18.40
N HIS A 83 12.22 20.02 -18.22
CA HIS A 83 12.44 20.76 -16.98
C HIS A 83 11.25 21.67 -16.63
N HIS A 84 10.75 22.43 -17.60
CA HIS A 84 9.58 23.27 -17.37
C HIS A 84 8.32 22.45 -17.03
N LEU A 85 8.10 21.31 -17.68
CA LEU A 85 6.99 20.40 -17.37
C LEU A 85 7.11 19.83 -15.96
N ALA A 86 8.33 19.49 -15.53
CA ALA A 86 8.61 18.97 -14.20
C ALA A 86 8.19 19.97 -13.12
N LEU A 87 8.55 21.24 -13.28
CA LEU A 87 8.16 22.34 -12.39
C LEU A 87 6.66 22.65 -12.49
N TYR A 88 6.13 22.79 -13.70
CA TYR A 88 4.73 23.14 -13.95
C TYR A 88 3.76 22.14 -13.31
N TYR A 89 3.96 20.85 -13.58
CA TYR A 89 3.11 19.81 -13.01
C TYR A 89 3.31 19.63 -11.50
N GLY A 90 4.51 19.96 -10.99
CA GLY A 90 4.77 19.99 -9.54
C GLY A 90 3.90 21.05 -8.87
N SER A 91 3.97 22.29 -9.36
CA SER A 91 3.13 23.38 -8.86
C SER A 91 1.64 23.09 -9.05
N LEU A 92 1.24 22.53 -10.20
CA LEU A 92 -0.16 22.17 -10.45
C LEU A 92 -0.66 21.13 -9.44
N ALA A 93 0.16 20.13 -9.11
CA ALA A 93 -0.19 19.13 -8.11
C ALA A 93 -0.44 19.76 -6.74
N ASP A 94 0.40 20.72 -6.32
CA ASP A 94 0.22 21.44 -5.05
C ASP A 94 -1.03 22.32 -5.05
N ALA A 95 -1.28 23.05 -6.14
CA ALA A 95 -2.46 23.89 -6.30
C ALA A 95 -3.75 23.06 -6.27
N LEU A 96 -3.79 21.94 -7.01
CA LEU A 96 -4.93 21.03 -7.02
C LEU A 96 -5.13 20.39 -5.65
N ALA A 97 -4.07 19.97 -4.97
CA ALA A 97 -4.17 19.38 -3.63
C ALA A 97 -4.80 20.35 -2.61
N ALA A 98 -4.57 21.65 -2.76
CA ALA A 98 -5.18 22.68 -1.92
C ALA A 98 -6.63 23.01 -2.31
N ALA A 99 -7.00 22.84 -3.59
CA ALA A 99 -8.27 23.31 -4.14
C ALA A 99 -9.36 22.24 -4.21
N THR A 100 -9.00 20.95 -4.37
CA THR A 100 -9.97 19.87 -4.57
C THR A 100 -10.01 18.87 -3.41
N SER A 101 -11.20 18.35 -3.13
CA SER A 101 -11.39 17.18 -2.25
C SER A 101 -11.13 15.85 -2.97
N SER A 102 -11.10 15.85 -4.31
CA SER A 102 -10.78 14.67 -5.10
C SER A 102 -9.27 14.46 -5.20
N PRO A 103 -8.76 13.26 -4.88
CA PRO A 103 -7.33 13.01 -4.89
C PRO A 103 -6.74 12.72 -6.28
N GLU A 104 -7.57 12.35 -7.25
CA GLU A 104 -7.09 11.91 -8.57
C GLU A 104 -6.39 13.03 -9.36
N PRO A 105 -6.93 14.26 -9.49
CA PRO A 105 -6.25 15.33 -10.20
C PRO A 105 -4.86 15.70 -9.65
N PRO A 106 -4.65 15.94 -8.34
CA PRO A 106 -3.32 16.25 -7.83
C PRO A 106 -2.34 15.08 -7.98
N LEU A 107 -2.80 13.83 -7.86
CA LEU A 107 -1.95 12.65 -8.05
C LEU A 107 -1.52 12.48 -9.51
N GLU A 108 -2.41 12.71 -10.46
CA GLU A 108 -2.07 12.66 -11.88
C GLU A 108 -1.05 13.74 -12.27
N ALA A 109 -1.24 14.97 -11.78
CA ALA A 109 -0.26 16.03 -11.95
C ALA A 109 1.08 15.68 -11.29
N ARG A 110 1.07 15.13 -10.06
CA ARG A 110 2.28 14.70 -9.36
C ARG A 110 3.04 13.63 -10.13
N LYS A 111 2.35 12.61 -10.64
CA LYS A 111 2.94 11.53 -11.44
C LYS A 111 3.65 12.08 -12.68
N ARG A 112 3.06 13.07 -13.36
CA ARG A 112 3.67 13.74 -14.53
C ARG A 112 4.91 14.54 -14.16
N SER A 113 4.86 15.26 -13.04
CA SER A 113 6.03 15.97 -12.50
C SER A 113 7.19 15.02 -12.22
N ILE A 114 6.92 13.91 -11.52
CA ILE A 114 7.93 12.86 -11.22
C ILE A 114 8.48 12.27 -12.52
N ALA A 115 7.61 11.92 -13.48
CA ALA A 115 8.05 11.37 -14.76
C ALA A 115 8.99 12.33 -15.51
N ALA A 116 8.66 13.63 -15.53
CA ALA A 116 9.51 14.64 -16.16
C ALA A 116 10.85 14.80 -15.43
N TRP A 117 10.87 14.85 -14.08
CA TRP A 117 12.11 14.89 -13.31
C TRP A 117 13.01 13.67 -13.54
N LEU A 118 12.42 12.47 -13.55
CA LEU A 118 13.16 11.24 -13.81
C LEU A 118 13.71 11.18 -15.24
N ALA A 119 12.93 11.61 -16.24
CA ALA A 119 13.39 11.73 -17.62
C ALA A 119 14.54 12.75 -17.73
N LEU A 120 14.45 13.88 -17.02
CA LEU A 120 15.50 14.90 -16.98
C LEU A 120 16.81 14.36 -16.38
N GLY A 121 16.75 13.41 -15.44
CA GLY A 121 17.92 12.69 -14.93
C GLY A 121 18.68 11.88 -15.99
N ALA A 122 18.06 11.56 -17.14
CA ALA A 122 18.76 11.01 -18.30
C ALA A 122 19.57 12.07 -19.05
N GLU A 123 19.10 13.31 -19.05
CA GLU A 123 19.69 14.48 -19.72
C GLU A 123 20.79 15.14 -18.88
N LYS A 124 21.80 14.35 -18.48
CA LYS A 124 22.87 14.77 -17.57
C LYS A 124 23.52 16.10 -17.93
N ARG A 125 23.79 16.32 -19.22
CA ARG A 125 24.47 17.54 -19.71
C ARG A 125 23.63 18.79 -19.45
N TYR A 126 22.32 18.69 -19.63
CA TYR A 126 21.42 19.80 -19.41
C TYR A 126 21.39 20.19 -17.93
N LEU A 127 21.22 19.22 -17.02
CA LEU A 127 21.19 19.49 -15.57
C LEU A 127 22.50 20.11 -15.07
N VAL A 128 23.65 19.59 -15.51
CA VAL A 128 24.95 20.15 -15.13
C VAL A 128 25.12 21.58 -15.67
N SER A 129 24.79 21.82 -16.94
CA SER A 129 24.88 23.17 -17.52
C SER A 129 23.95 24.17 -16.85
N LEU A 130 22.73 23.75 -16.50
CA LEU A 130 21.80 24.57 -15.74
C LEU A 130 22.36 24.89 -14.34
N ALA A 131 22.93 23.89 -13.65
CA ALA A 131 23.53 24.08 -12.35
C ALA A 131 24.74 25.03 -12.41
N GLU A 132 25.59 24.95 -13.45
CA GLU A 132 26.70 25.88 -13.68
C GLU A 132 26.21 27.31 -13.87
N ALA A 133 25.16 27.50 -14.67
CA ALA A 133 24.56 28.80 -14.92
C ALA A 133 23.95 29.43 -13.65
N ILE A 134 23.43 28.61 -12.73
CA ILE A 134 22.82 29.06 -11.47
C ILE A 134 23.88 29.30 -10.38
N ALA A 135 24.80 28.36 -10.20
CA ALA A 135 25.75 28.38 -9.09
C ALA A 135 26.85 29.44 -9.26
N GLY A 136 27.13 29.89 -10.48
CA GLY A 136 28.09 30.98 -10.73
C GLY A 136 29.51 30.72 -10.17
N GLY A 137 29.90 29.45 -10.04
CA GLY A 137 31.18 29.03 -9.46
C GLY A 137 31.19 28.87 -7.93
N ALA A 138 30.03 28.90 -7.26
CA ALA A 138 29.93 28.73 -5.80
C ALA A 138 30.30 27.34 -5.28
N LEU A 139 30.32 26.31 -6.15
CA LEU A 139 30.64 24.93 -5.81
C LEU A 139 31.75 24.37 -6.71
N PRO A 140 32.57 23.42 -6.22
CA PRO A 140 33.49 22.65 -7.06
C PRO A 140 32.75 21.92 -8.18
N PRO A 141 33.33 21.79 -9.39
CA PRO A 141 32.65 21.16 -10.54
C PRO A 141 32.10 19.75 -10.28
N ASP A 142 32.84 18.91 -9.56
CA ASP A 142 32.43 17.54 -9.26
C ASP A 142 31.25 17.49 -8.28
N GLU A 143 31.23 18.38 -7.29
CA GLU A 143 30.12 18.49 -6.34
C GLU A 143 28.86 19.06 -7.01
N LEU A 144 29.04 20.06 -7.87
CA LEU A 144 27.97 20.65 -8.66
C LEU A 144 27.34 19.61 -9.61
N ALA A 145 28.18 18.84 -10.32
CA ALA A 145 27.70 17.81 -11.23
C ALA A 145 26.96 16.70 -10.49
N ARG A 146 27.43 16.30 -9.30
CA ARG A 146 26.73 15.34 -8.45
C ARG A 146 25.38 15.87 -7.98
N ALA A 147 25.35 17.08 -7.40
CA ALA A 147 24.12 17.72 -6.93
C ALA A 147 23.09 17.90 -8.07
N ALA A 148 23.55 18.32 -9.26
CA ALA A 148 22.69 18.48 -10.43
C ALA A 148 22.03 17.16 -10.86
N LEU A 149 22.75 16.04 -10.77
CA LEU A 149 22.20 14.72 -11.10
C LEU A 149 21.26 14.19 -10.02
N GLU A 150 21.61 14.40 -8.76
CA GLU A 150 20.79 14.02 -7.60
C GLU A 150 19.45 14.78 -7.58
N ALA A 151 19.41 16.03 -8.09
CA ALA A 151 18.20 16.85 -8.16
C ALA A 151 17.03 16.19 -8.90
N SER A 152 17.30 15.25 -9.82
CA SER A 152 16.25 14.48 -10.49
C SER A 152 15.44 13.57 -9.55
N MET A 153 15.98 13.26 -8.37
CA MET A 153 15.35 12.44 -7.33
C MET A 153 14.70 13.28 -6.22
N ASP A 154 15.02 14.57 -6.12
CA ASP A 154 14.50 15.47 -5.07
C ASP A 154 12.97 15.43 -4.92
N PRO A 155 12.15 15.35 -5.98
CA PRO A 155 10.70 15.24 -5.81
C PRO A 155 10.26 13.98 -5.07
N ILE A 156 10.99 12.86 -5.23
CA ILE A 156 10.71 11.61 -4.52
C ILE A 156 11.12 11.76 -3.06
N GLU A 157 12.30 12.36 -2.80
CA GLU A 157 12.78 12.64 -1.44
C GLU A 157 11.83 13.58 -0.68
N GLU A 158 11.37 14.63 -1.33
CA GLU A 158 10.45 15.62 -0.77
C GLU A 158 9.09 14.99 -0.43
N LEU A 159 8.56 14.10 -1.29
CA LEU A 159 7.35 13.34 -0.95
C LEU A 159 7.58 12.44 0.26
N GLY A 160 8.75 11.80 0.37
CA GLY A 160 9.13 11.04 1.55
C GLY A 160 9.14 11.88 2.83
N ARG A 161 9.73 13.07 2.77
CA ARG A 161 9.74 14.03 3.89
C ARG A 161 8.33 14.45 4.29
N ILE A 162 7.50 14.86 3.33
CA ILE A 162 6.11 15.27 3.58
C ILE A 162 5.28 14.11 4.15
N ALA A 163 5.43 12.90 3.61
CA ALA A 163 4.76 11.71 4.10
C ALA A 163 5.13 11.46 5.57
N LYS A 164 6.42 11.51 5.89
CA LYS A 164 6.92 11.31 7.25
C LYS A 164 6.43 12.38 8.24
N GLU A 165 6.51 13.65 7.88
CA GLU A 165 6.13 14.77 8.78
C GLU A 165 4.67 14.71 9.22
N GLY A 166 3.76 14.28 8.34
CA GLY A 166 2.34 14.14 8.67
C GLY A 166 1.91 12.74 9.10
N ALA A 167 2.85 11.79 9.27
CA ALA A 167 2.55 10.38 9.51
C ALA A 167 1.82 10.14 10.84
N HIS A 168 2.26 10.80 11.92
CA HIS A 168 1.64 10.66 13.24
C HIS A 168 0.15 11.06 13.24
N GLU A 169 -0.17 12.14 12.53
CA GLU A 169 -1.53 12.69 12.46
C GLU A 169 -2.36 12.07 11.33
N LEU A 170 -1.72 11.38 10.37
CA LEU A 170 -2.32 10.88 9.13
C LEU A 170 -2.96 12.01 8.30
N THR A 171 -2.23 13.11 8.13
CA THR A 171 -2.76 14.28 7.41
C THR A 171 -3.03 13.97 5.94
N GLN A 172 -3.99 14.69 5.33
CA GLN A 172 -4.30 14.55 3.90
C GLN A 172 -3.08 14.82 3.01
N LYS A 173 -2.25 15.82 3.38
CA LYS A 173 -1.02 16.16 2.65
C LYS A 173 -0.03 14.98 2.66
N SER A 174 0.15 14.36 3.81
CA SER A 174 1.03 13.21 3.98
C SER A 174 0.49 11.97 3.24
N TRP A 175 -0.83 11.75 3.27
CA TRP A 175 -1.48 10.71 2.46
C TRP A 175 -1.28 10.91 0.95
N LEU A 176 -1.48 12.12 0.44
CA LEU A 176 -1.22 12.46 -0.96
C LEU A 176 0.24 12.23 -1.34
N ALA A 177 1.17 12.51 -0.42
CA ALA A 177 2.59 12.27 -0.64
C ALA A 177 2.91 10.76 -0.75
N LEU A 178 2.35 9.92 0.12
CA LEU A 178 2.44 8.46 0.02
C LEU A 178 1.86 7.90 -1.27
N ALA A 179 0.68 8.38 -1.68
CA ALA A 179 0.07 8.00 -2.94
C ALA A 179 0.92 8.46 -4.15
N GLY A 180 1.58 9.62 -4.04
CA GLY A 180 2.59 10.09 -4.99
C GLY A 180 3.78 9.12 -5.09
N LEU A 181 4.33 8.67 -3.96
CA LEU A 181 5.40 7.66 -3.92
C LEU A 181 4.96 6.33 -4.55
N ALA A 182 3.72 5.88 -4.28
CA ALA A 182 3.17 4.67 -4.89
C ALA A 182 3.03 4.78 -6.42
N SER A 183 2.97 6.00 -6.98
CA SER A 183 2.88 6.23 -8.42
C SER A 183 4.24 6.21 -9.14
N VAL A 184 5.36 6.12 -8.42
CA VAL A 184 6.72 6.23 -9.00
C VAL A 184 6.99 5.18 -10.06
N GLU A 185 6.50 3.95 -9.89
CA GLU A 185 6.64 2.90 -10.92
C GLU A 185 5.93 3.28 -12.22
N ALA A 186 4.73 3.83 -12.13
CA ALA A 186 3.99 4.33 -13.29
C ALA A 186 4.68 5.57 -13.91
N ALA A 187 5.26 6.44 -13.10
CA ALA A 187 6.05 7.56 -13.58
C ALA A 187 7.33 7.11 -14.32
N CYS A 188 8.01 6.08 -13.82
CA CYS A 188 9.18 5.48 -14.49
C CYS A 188 8.82 4.93 -15.88
N ARG A 189 7.64 4.29 -16.01
CA ARG A 189 7.11 3.84 -17.30
C ARG A 189 6.81 5.00 -18.25
N ALA A 190 6.17 6.06 -17.74
CA ALA A 190 5.87 7.24 -18.55
C ALA A 190 7.13 8.00 -19.00
N ALA A 191 8.20 7.91 -18.21
CA ALA A 191 9.51 8.48 -18.52
C ALA A 191 10.40 7.58 -19.41
N ASP A 192 9.94 6.37 -19.76
CA ASP A 192 10.69 5.35 -20.51
C ASP A 192 12.12 5.10 -19.99
N LEU A 193 12.26 5.00 -18.66
CA LEU A 193 13.57 4.84 -18.05
C LEU A 193 14.18 3.45 -18.30
N PRO A 194 15.52 3.36 -18.46
CA PRO A 194 16.22 2.09 -18.40
C PRO A 194 15.91 1.36 -17.08
N ARG A 195 15.69 0.05 -17.16
CA ARG A 195 15.27 -0.80 -16.02
C ARG A 195 16.06 -0.56 -14.74
N ALA A 196 17.40 -0.48 -14.83
CA ALA A 196 18.24 -0.27 -13.65
C ALA A 196 17.94 1.05 -12.89
N ARG A 197 17.59 2.13 -13.61
CA ARG A 197 17.21 3.41 -13.00
C ARG A 197 15.78 3.39 -12.47
N ALA A 198 14.86 2.79 -13.22
CA ALA A 198 13.49 2.58 -12.75
C ALA A 198 13.48 1.78 -11.45
N ASP A 199 14.20 0.66 -11.39
CA ASP A 199 14.30 -0.17 -10.20
C ASP A 199 14.93 0.60 -9.02
N ALA A 200 15.90 1.49 -9.27
CA ALA A 200 16.49 2.31 -8.21
C ALA A 200 15.52 3.36 -7.66
N ALA A 201 14.75 4.02 -8.52
CA ALA A 201 13.73 4.99 -8.13
C ALA A 201 12.58 4.33 -7.36
N VAL A 202 12.08 3.20 -7.86
CA VAL A 202 11.02 2.41 -7.19
C VAL A 202 11.49 1.93 -5.82
N ARG A 203 12.69 1.33 -5.72
CA ARG A 203 13.25 0.94 -4.41
C ARG A 203 13.46 2.11 -3.46
N ARG A 204 13.73 3.32 -3.97
CA ARG A 204 13.84 4.50 -3.11
C ARG A 204 12.46 4.93 -2.61
N ALA A 205 11.46 5.00 -3.49
CA ALA A 205 10.09 5.33 -3.13
C ALA A 205 9.51 4.34 -2.12
N ASP A 206 9.71 3.03 -2.33
CA ASP A 206 9.25 1.99 -1.41
C ASP A 206 9.87 2.13 -0.02
N ARG A 207 11.18 2.41 0.06
CA ARG A 207 11.84 2.68 1.35
C ARG A 207 11.24 3.88 2.06
N LEU A 208 10.99 4.98 1.36
CA LEU A 208 10.37 6.18 1.95
C LEU A 208 8.93 5.93 2.41
N ARG A 209 8.18 5.06 1.72
CA ARG A 209 6.84 4.63 2.18
C ARG A 209 6.92 3.81 3.45
N ILE A 210 7.87 2.87 3.53
CA ILE A 210 8.12 2.07 4.74
C ILE A 210 8.52 2.99 5.90
N ASP A 211 9.45 3.91 5.68
CA ASP A 211 9.91 4.85 6.71
C ASP A 211 8.74 5.70 7.27
N ALA A 212 7.81 6.12 6.41
CA ALA A 212 6.63 6.89 6.82
C ALA A 212 5.58 6.02 7.56
N ALA A 213 5.40 4.76 7.16
CA ALA A 213 4.55 3.81 7.88
C ALA A 213 5.13 3.47 9.26
N ASP A 214 6.45 3.28 9.36
CA ASP A 214 7.15 3.06 10.62
C ASP A 214 7.04 4.27 11.56
N GLU A 215 7.17 5.50 11.02
CA GLU A 215 6.93 6.72 11.79
C GLU A 215 5.49 6.77 12.32
N ALA A 216 4.48 6.46 11.49
CA ALA A 216 3.08 6.40 11.93
C ALA A 216 2.85 5.36 13.05
N LEU A 217 3.59 4.25 13.04
CA LEU A 217 3.48 3.16 14.01
C LEU A 217 4.27 3.44 15.31
N ALA A 218 5.27 4.31 15.29
CA ALA A 218 6.16 4.55 16.44
C ALA A 218 5.40 4.93 17.73
N PRO A 219 4.43 5.87 17.72
CA PRO A 219 3.65 6.21 18.92
C PRO A 219 2.83 5.03 19.45
N ILE A 220 2.36 4.14 18.57
CA ILE A 220 1.60 2.95 18.97
C ILE A 220 2.52 1.94 19.65
N ARG A 221 3.73 1.75 19.11
CA ARG A 221 4.74 0.87 19.69
C ARG A 221 5.11 1.31 21.11
N GLU A 222 5.32 2.61 21.29
CA GLU A 222 5.59 3.21 22.60
C GLU A 222 4.40 3.02 23.56
N ALA A 223 3.18 3.31 23.11
CA ALA A 223 1.98 3.16 23.92
C ALA A 223 1.70 1.69 24.32
N LEU A 224 1.95 0.73 23.43
CA LEU A 224 1.84 -0.70 23.74
C LEU A 224 2.88 -1.11 24.79
N ALA A 225 4.14 -0.64 24.65
CA ALA A 225 5.20 -0.93 25.61
C ALA A 225 4.92 -0.31 26.99
N GLU A 226 4.43 0.93 27.03
CA GLU A 226 4.02 1.61 28.25
C GLU A 226 2.86 0.90 28.95
N ALA A 227 1.84 0.49 28.18
CA ALA A 227 0.69 -0.24 28.73
C ALA A 227 1.08 -1.64 29.23
N ALA A 228 2.02 -2.30 28.56
CA ALA A 228 2.58 -3.57 29.03
C ALA A 228 3.34 -3.37 30.36
N ALA A 229 4.15 -2.33 30.47
CA ALA A 229 4.88 -2.01 31.70
C ALA A 229 3.96 -1.66 32.89
N ARG A 230 2.77 -1.10 32.61
CA ARG A 230 1.75 -0.78 33.62
C ARG A 230 0.79 -1.92 33.92
N GLY A 231 0.84 -3.01 33.16
CA GLY A 231 -0.08 -4.13 33.30
C GLY A 231 -1.51 -3.84 32.85
N ASP A 232 -1.73 -2.82 32.00
CA ASP A 232 -3.05 -2.46 31.45
C ASP A 232 -3.14 -2.66 29.92
N VAL A 233 -2.18 -3.36 29.32
CA VAL A 233 -2.11 -3.59 27.86
C VAL A 233 -3.40 -4.19 27.28
N GLN A 234 -4.05 -5.13 27.96
CA GLN A 234 -5.27 -5.75 27.43
C GLN A 234 -6.46 -4.76 27.40
N ILE A 235 -6.41 -3.68 28.19
CA ILE A 235 -7.43 -2.63 28.22
C ILE A 235 -7.16 -1.62 27.09
N LYS A 236 -5.89 -1.27 26.85
CA LYS A 236 -5.49 -0.24 25.87
C LYS A 236 -5.39 -0.77 24.44
N ALA A 237 -5.03 -2.04 24.27
CA ALA A 237 -4.71 -2.62 22.98
C ALA A 237 -5.83 -2.46 21.93
N PRO A 238 -7.14 -2.69 22.21
CA PRO A 238 -8.17 -2.57 21.18
C PRO A 238 -8.18 -1.22 20.45
N ALA A 239 -8.12 -0.11 21.19
CA ALA A 239 -8.09 1.24 20.61
C ALA A 239 -6.77 1.51 19.84
N LEU A 240 -5.65 0.95 20.32
CA LEU A 240 -4.38 1.05 19.63
C LEU A 240 -4.40 0.29 18.29
N PHE A 241 -4.99 -0.92 18.24
CA PHE A 241 -5.13 -1.69 17.00
C PHE A 241 -6.18 -1.13 16.04
N GLU A 242 -7.20 -0.42 16.52
CA GLU A 242 -8.05 0.42 15.65
C GLU A 242 -7.23 1.49 14.93
N ARG A 243 -6.29 2.14 15.63
CA ARG A 243 -5.36 3.09 14.99
C ARG A 243 -4.40 2.41 14.01
N VAL A 244 -3.90 1.21 14.32
CA VAL A 244 -3.10 0.41 13.37
C VAL A 244 -3.88 0.15 12.08
N ALA A 245 -5.17 -0.20 12.17
CA ALA A 245 -6.01 -0.43 11.00
C ALA A 245 -6.23 0.85 10.16
N LEU A 246 -6.28 2.03 10.80
CA LEU A 246 -6.30 3.31 10.08
C LEU A 246 -4.98 3.58 9.35
N ILE A 247 -3.84 3.33 9.99
CA ILE A 247 -2.50 3.47 9.38
C ILE A 247 -2.36 2.52 8.18
N TRP A 248 -2.86 1.29 8.30
CA TRP A 248 -2.84 0.31 7.22
C TRP A 248 -3.61 0.82 5.99
N ARG A 249 -4.82 1.37 6.16
CA ARG A 249 -5.57 1.97 5.05
C ARG A 249 -4.90 3.21 4.48
N TRP A 250 -4.39 4.08 5.35
CA TRP A 250 -3.70 5.31 4.96
C TRP A 250 -2.43 5.03 4.15
N SER A 251 -1.67 3.99 4.51
CA SER A 251 -0.45 3.58 3.81
C SER A 251 -0.69 2.83 2.48
N GLY A 252 -1.95 2.59 2.13
CA GLY A 252 -2.33 1.85 0.93
C GLY A 252 -2.20 0.34 1.10
N GLU A 253 -2.59 -0.17 2.28
CA GLU A 253 -2.49 -1.59 2.68
C GLU A 253 -1.04 -2.11 2.70
N ASP A 254 -0.14 -1.33 3.34
CA ASP A 254 1.29 -1.64 3.41
C ASP A 254 1.56 -2.90 4.28
N GLU A 255 2.44 -3.76 3.76
CA GLU A 255 2.78 -5.05 4.36
C GLU A 255 3.50 -4.90 5.71
N ALA A 256 4.33 -3.87 5.90
CA ALA A 256 5.01 -3.64 7.17
C ALA A 256 4.00 -3.39 8.32
N VAL A 257 2.87 -2.76 8.02
CA VAL A 257 1.79 -2.54 8.99
C VAL A 257 1.06 -3.85 9.31
N GLU A 258 0.86 -4.72 8.31
CA GLU A 258 0.27 -6.04 8.51
C GLU A 258 1.14 -6.91 9.41
N ILE A 259 2.45 -6.93 9.15
CA ILE A 259 3.45 -7.65 9.96
C ILE A 259 3.43 -7.12 11.39
N PHE A 260 3.52 -5.80 11.58
CA PHE A 260 3.43 -5.17 12.89
C PHE A 260 2.17 -5.61 13.65
N ALA A 261 1.01 -5.58 12.99
CA ALA A 261 -0.25 -5.91 13.62
C ALA A 261 -0.27 -7.35 14.17
N VAL A 262 0.15 -8.32 13.36
CA VAL A 262 0.11 -9.74 13.73
C VAL A 262 1.17 -10.06 14.80
N GLU A 263 2.37 -9.49 14.71
CA GLU A 263 3.43 -9.69 15.70
C GLU A 263 3.05 -9.11 17.07
N GLN A 264 2.50 -7.90 17.11
CA GLN A 264 2.18 -7.21 18.36
C GLN A 264 0.90 -7.76 19.02
N VAL A 265 -0.11 -8.18 18.24
CA VAL A 265 -1.38 -8.62 18.83
C VAL A 265 -1.27 -10.01 19.46
N THR A 266 -0.43 -10.89 18.89
CA THR A 266 -0.36 -12.30 19.27
C THR A 266 -0.06 -12.52 20.77
N PRO A 267 0.97 -11.89 21.38
CA PRO A 267 1.23 -12.07 22.81
C PRO A 267 0.09 -11.57 23.69
N ILE A 268 -0.57 -10.46 23.33
CA ILE A 268 -1.69 -9.88 24.08
C ILE A 268 -2.92 -10.80 23.99
N ALA A 269 -3.20 -11.32 22.80
CA ALA A 269 -4.31 -12.24 22.55
C ALA A 269 -4.16 -13.54 23.37
N TRP A 270 -2.94 -14.07 23.50
CA TRP A 270 -2.66 -15.23 24.35
C TRP A 270 -3.01 -15.01 25.83
N GLU A 271 -2.71 -13.82 26.37
CA GLU A 271 -3.03 -13.50 27.77
C GLU A 271 -4.55 -13.44 27.98
N ILE A 272 -5.27 -12.77 27.09
CA ILE A 272 -6.74 -12.66 27.15
C ILE A 272 -7.39 -14.05 27.01
N GLN A 273 -6.88 -14.87 26.08
CA GLN A 273 -7.35 -16.24 25.85
C GLN A 273 -7.15 -17.12 27.09
N ARG A 274 -5.98 -17.04 27.75
CA ARG A 274 -5.71 -17.78 28.99
C ARG A 274 -6.70 -17.45 30.11
N GLU A 275 -7.17 -16.22 30.16
CA GLU A 275 -8.19 -15.75 31.10
C GLU A 275 -9.62 -16.06 30.63
N SER A 276 -9.80 -16.67 29.45
CA SER A 276 -11.09 -16.98 28.84
C SER A 276 -12.01 -15.77 28.67
N ARG A 277 -11.41 -14.58 28.47
CA ARG A 277 -12.11 -13.31 28.25
C ARG A 277 -12.48 -13.15 26.78
N TRP A 278 -13.40 -13.98 26.29
CA TRP A 278 -13.70 -14.11 24.85
C TRP A 278 -14.19 -12.82 24.19
N GLU A 279 -15.01 -12.01 24.88
CA GLU A 279 -15.48 -10.73 24.33
C GLU A 279 -14.36 -9.71 24.14
N ASP A 280 -13.38 -9.68 25.05
CA ASP A 280 -12.22 -8.80 24.92
C ASP A 280 -11.32 -9.25 23.78
N LEU A 281 -11.14 -10.57 23.62
CA LEU A 281 -10.38 -11.14 22.50
C LEU A 281 -11.05 -10.81 21.16
N ARG A 282 -12.39 -10.90 21.09
CA ARG A 282 -13.16 -10.55 19.90
C ARG A 282 -13.02 -9.07 19.57
N ARG A 283 -13.10 -8.19 20.58
CA ARG A 283 -12.90 -6.75 20.42
C ARG A 283 -11.48 -6.43 19.93
N LEU A 284 -10.46 -7.04 20.53
CA LEU A 284 -9.06 -6.85 20.14
C LEU A 284 -8.82 -7.26 18.68
N LEU A 285 -9.30 -8.44 18.29
CA LEU A 285 -9.02 -9.01 16.97
C LEU A 285 -9.86 -8.40 15.84
N ALA A 286 -11.00 -7.74 16.14
CA ALA A 286 -11.87 -7.14 15.13
C ALA A 286 -11.12 -6.23 14.14
N SER A 287 -10.20 -5.39 14.66
CA SER A 287 -9.40 -4.47 13.84
C SER A 287 -8.19 -5.13 13.16
N VAL A 288 -7.75 -6.29 13.65
CA VAL A 288 -6.56 -6.99 13.14
C VAL A 288 -6.90 -8.04 12.08
N ILE A 289 -8.12 -8.59 12.11
CA ILE A 289 -8.55 -9.65 11.18
C ILE A 289 -8.28 -9.26 9.71
N PRO A 290 -8.71 -8.08 9.20
CA PRO A 290 -8.47 -7.73 7.80
C PRO A 290 -6.98 -7.70 7.42
N LEU A 291 -6.13 -7.20 8.31
CA LEU A 291 -4.67 -7.13 8.10
C LEU A 291 -4.07 -8.54 8.08
N SER A 292 -4.49 -9.40 9.03
CA SER A 292 -4.01 -10.77 9.10
C SER A 292 -4.43 -11.62 7.90
N GLU A 293 -5.62 -11.38 7.34
CA GLU A 293 -6.12 -12.08 6.15
C GLU A 293 -5.34 -11.67 4.90
N ARG A 294 -4.98 -10.39 4.80
CA ARG A 294 -4.13 -9.86 3.72
C ARG A 294 -2.71 -10.40 3.80
N LEU A 295 -2.09 -10.40 4.98
CA LEU A 295 -0.79 -11.01 5.18
C LEU A 295 -0.80 -12.51 4.89
N ALA A 296 -1.84 -13.22 5.32
CA ALA A 296 -2.01 -14.64 5.01
C ALA A 296 -2.11 -14.88 3.49
N ALA A 297 -2.81 -14.03 2.75
CA ALA A 297 -2.86 -14.11 1.29
C ALA A 297 -1.48 -13.87 0.65
N ARG A 298 -0.69 -12.92 1.18
CA ARG A 298 0.69 -12.67 0.73
C ARG A 298 1.61 -13.87 0.99
N VAL A 299 1.52 -14.49 2.16
CA VAL A 299 2.27 -15.71 2.52
C VAL A 299 1.95 -16.86 1.59
N GLU A 300 0.68 -17.03 1.21
CA GLU A 300 0.28 -18.07 0.27
C GLU A 300 0.76 -17.81 -1.16
N ALA A 301 0.84 -16.54 -1.57
CA ALA A 301 1.32 -16.14 -2.89
C ALA A 301 2.87 -16.17 -3.00
N ASP A 302 3.58 -16.01 -1.89
CA ASP A 302 5.03 -15.86 -1.86
C ASP A 302 5.70 -16.71 -0.76
N PRO A 303 6.36 -17.82 -1.11
CA PRO A 303 7.04 -18.70 -0.16
C PRO A 303 8.15 -18.03 0.64
N THR A 304 8.71 -16.90 0.18
CA THR A 304 9.77 -16.19 0.92
C THR A 304 9.26 -15.56 2.22
N LYS A 305 7.94 -15.41 2.36
CA LYS A 305 7.26 -14.85 3.53
C LYS A 305 6.92 -15.87 4.62
N ILE A 306 7.47 -17.08 4.54
CA ILE A 306 7.16 -18.19 5.46
C ILE A 306 7.37 -17.84 6.95
N ALA A 307 8.24 -16.86 7.25
CA ALA A 307 8.47 -16.36 8.62
C ALA A 307 7.18 -15.85 9.30
N TYR A 308 6.21 -15.35 8.52
CA TYR A 308 4.96 -14.79 9.02
C TYR A 308 3.79 -15.80 9.03
N ALA A 309 4.02 -17.02 8.51
CA ALA A 309 2.98 -18.03 8.40
C ALA A 309 2.43 -18.48 9.76
N ALA A 310 3.30 -18.69 10.76
CA ALA A 310 2.90 -19.15 12.08
C ALA A 310 2.05 -18.08 12.84
N PRO A 311 2.49 -16.80 12.92
CA PRO A 311 1.67 -15.75 13.51
C PRO A 311 0.30 -15.59 12.82
N CYS A 312 0.23 -15.60 11.48
CA CYS A 312 -1.05 -15.59 10.76
C CYS A 312 -1.93 -16.80 11.11
N ALA A 313 -1.36 -18.01 11.14
CA ALA A 313 -2.07 -19.22 11.51
C ALA A 313 -2.62 -19.16 12.95
N GLN A 314 -1.91 -18.50 13.87
CA GLN A 314 -2.34 -18.32 15.26
C GLN A 314 -3.57 -17.40 15.38
N ILE A 315 -3.71 -16.37 14.54
CA ILE A 315 -4.94 -15.55 14.50
C ILE A 315 -6.18 -16.39 14.18
N TYR A 316 -6.06 -17.34 13.24
CA TYR A 316 -7.15 -18.28 12.95
C TYR A 316 -7.45 -19.25 14.11
N VAL A 317 -6.45 -19.61 14.91
CA VAL A 317 -6.67 -20.39 16.14
C VAL A 317 -7.49 -19.58 17.14
N PHE A 318 -7.17 -18.31 17.37
CA PHE A 318 -8.00 -17.47 18.24
C PHE A 318 -9.43 -17.33 17.72
N ARG A 319 -9.61 -17.17 16.40
CA ARG A 319 -10.95 -17.14 15.78
C ARG A 319 -11.71 -18.45 15.98
N TYR A 320 -11.05 -19.60 15.88
CA TYR A 320 -11.64 -20.90 16.17
C TYR A 320 -12.20 -20.97 17.61
N GLU A 321 -11.45 -20.50 18.59
CA GLU A 321 -11.84 -20.61 20.00
C GLU A 321 -12.98 -19.68 20.42
N MET A 322 -13.16 -18.55 19.71
CA MET A 322 -14.24 -17.60 19.96
C MET A 322 -15.52 -17.88 19.17
N GLU A 323 -15.51 -18.85 18.26
CA GLU A 323 -16.61 -19.12 17.35
C GLU A 323 -17.51 -20.23 17.90
N GLU A 324 -18.82 -20.05 17.76
CA GLU A 324 -19.83 -21.00 18.26
C GLU A 324 -20.37 -21.89 17.13
N ASP A 325 -20.33 -21.38 15.89
CA ASP A 325 -20.74 -22.13 14.72
C ASP A 325 -19.65 -23.15 14.33
N LEU A 326 -19.98 -24.45 14.43
CA LEU A 326 -19.03 -25.52 14.15
C LEU A 326 -18.47 -25.49 12.72
N ASP A 327 -19.27 -25.08 11.74
CA ASP A 327 -18.85 -25.06 10.34
C ASP A 327 -17.84 -23.92 10.10
N LYS A 328 -18.04 -22.76 10.76
CA LYS A 328 -17.05 -21.68 10.78
C LYS A 328 -15.80 -22.04 11.57
N CYS A 329 -15.94 -22.67 12.74
CA CYS A 329 -14.81 -23.19 13.51
C CYS A 329 -13.92 -24.08 12.64
N HIS A 330 -14.52 -25.06 11.98
CA HIS A 330 -13.80 -25.97 11.10
C HIS A 330 -13.08 -25.20 9.97
N SER A 331 -13.75 -24.23 9.33
CA SER A 331 -13.15 -23.37 8.31
C SER A 331 -11.91 -22.60 8.80
N TYR A 332 -11.96 -22.02 10.00
CA TYR A 332 -10.81 -21.34 10.58
C TYR A 332 -9.66 -22.30 10.91
N ALA A 333 -9.97 -23.48 11.44
CA ALA A 333 -8.96 -24.49 11.75
C ALA A 333 -8.26 -25.02 10.47
N GLU A 334 -9.02 -25.27 9.41
CA GLU A 334 -8.48 -25.62 8.08
C GLU A 334 -7.57 -24.52 7.56
N ARG A 335 -8.01 -23.26 7.64
CA ARG A 335 -7.24 -22.11 7.19
C ARG A 335 -5.93 -21.95 7.94
N SER A 336 -5.93 -22.17 9.26
CA SER A 336 -4.72 -22.16 10.11
C SER A 336 -3.66 -23.16 9.61
N VAL A 337 -4.07 -24.41 9.36
CA VAL A 337 -3.15 -25.47 8.90
C VAL A 337 -2.73 -25.26 7.44
N LYS A 338 -3.62 -24.73 6.59
CA LYS A 338 -3.27 -24.40 5.20
C LYS A 338 -2.16 -23.36 5.13
N ILE A 339 -2.23 -22.31 5.94
CA ILE A 339 -1.22 -21.25 5.97
C ILE A 339 0.09 -21.76 6.56
N CYS A 340 0.02 -22.52 7.66
CA CYS A 340 1.19 -23.07 8.32
C CYS A 340 0.96 -24.54 8.71
N PRO A 341 1.35 -25.49 7.84
CA PRO A 341 1.11 -26.93 8.05
C PRO A 341 1.77 -27.49 9.31
N THR A 342 2.85 -26.87 9.78
CA THR A 342 3.57 -27.28 10.99
C THR A 342 3.06 -26.58 12.25
N HIS A 343 2.08 -25.69 12.16
CA HIS A 343 1.57 -24.94 13.30
C HIS A 343 0.88 -25.86 14.30
N ARG A 344 1.50 -26.06 15.47
CA ARG A 344 1.06 -27.02 16.49
C ARG A 344 -0.39 -26.79 16.92
N ASN A 345 -0.75 -25.55 17.24
CA ASN A 345 -2.08 -25.24 17.74
C ASN A 345 -3.13 -25.32 16.64
N GLY A 346 -2.78 -24.93 15.40
CA GLY A 346 -3.65 -25.10 14.22
C GLY A 346 -4.02 -26.56 13.99
N ARG A 347 -3.02 -27.46 14.03
CA ARG A 347 -3.23 -28.91 13.93
C ARG A 347 -4.10 -29.46 15.06
N LEU A 348 -3.88 -28.98 16.28
CA LEU A 348 -4.67 -29.38 17.46
C LEU A 348 -6.14 -29.00 17.30
N VAL A 349 -6.44 -27.73 16.97
CA VAL A 349 -7.82 -27.27 16.82
C VAL A 349 -8.52 -27.89 15.62
N LEU A 350 -7.78 -28.15 14.52
CA LEU A 350 -8.33 -28.87 13.37
C LEU A 350 -8.69 -30.31 13.75
N ALA A 351 -7.80 -31.04 14.42
CA ALA A 351 -8.09 -32.38 14.92
C ALA A 351 -9.30 -32.40 15.89
N SER A 352 -9.45 -31.38 16.74
CA SER A 352 -10.63 -31.25 17.61
C SER A 352 -11.91 -31.01 16.80
N SER A 353 -11.90 -30.08 15.84
CA SER A 353 -13.06 -29.79 14.99
C SER A 353 -13.52 -31.00 14.16
N LEU A 354 -12.57 -31.80 13.66
CA LEU A 354 -12.87 -33.03 12.92
C LEU A 354 -13.55 -34.07 13.84
N CYS A 355 -13.10 -34.18 15.10
CA CYS A 355 -13.78 -34.98 16.12
C CYS A 355 -15.23 -34.48 16.37
N ASP A 356 -15.44 -33.17 16.46
CA ASP A 356 -16.77 -32.57 16.62
C ASP A 356 -17.70 -32.85 15.43
N LEU A 357 -17.19 -32.71 14.20
CA LEU A 357 -17.94 -33.04 12.98
C LEU A 357 -18.30 -34.52 12.92
N ALA A 358 -17.39 -35.43 13.29
CA ALA A 358 -17.68 -36.85 13.36
C ALA A 358 -18.80 -37.15 14.38
N ILE A 359 -18.75 -36.52 15.56
CA ILE A 359 -19.81 -36.63 16.57
C ILE A 359 -21.14 -36.07 16.03
N ARG A 360 -21.13 -34.93 15.35
CA ARG A 360 -22.33 -34.32 14.73
C ARG A 360 -22.97 -35.29 13.74
N ILE A 361 -22.19 -35.86 12.83
CA ILE A 361 -22.67 -36.86 11.85
C ILE A 361 -23.32 -38.06 12.55
N MET A 362 -22.68 -38.58 13.60
CA MET A 362 -23.21 -39.69 14.39
C MET A 362 -24.51 -39.32 15.12
N ASN A 363 -24.58 -38.14 15.73
CA ASN A 363 -25.78 -37.73 16.48
C ASN A 363 -26.99 -37.45 15.57
N TYR A 364 -26.78 -36.77 14.44
CA TYR A 364 -27.86 -36.42 13.51
C TYR A 364 -28.47 -37.63 12.81
N SER A 365 -27.70 -38.70 12.63
CA SER A 365 -28.16 -39.91 11.95
C SER A 365 -28.96 -40.86 12.85
N GLY A 366 -28.90 -40.66 14.18
CA GLY A 366 -29.69 -41.41 15.15
C GLY A 366 -29.60 -42.93 14.98
N TRP A 367 -30.75 -43.58 14.87
CA TRP A 367 -30.88 -45.03 14.65
C TRP A 367 -30.71 -45.46 13.18
N TYR A 368 -30.72 -44.52 12.24
CA TYR A 368 -30.68 -44.78 10.79
C TYR A 368 -29.28 -44.54 10.21
N MET A 369 -28.23 -44.97 10.92
CA MET A 369 -26.87 -44.87 10.40
C MET A 369 -26.67 -45.80 9.22
N THR A 370 -26.32 -45.23 8.07
CA THR A 370 -25.93 -45.98 6.87
C THR A 370 -24.42 -46.29 6.90
N PRO A 371 -23.96 -47.29 6.13
CA PRO A 371 -22.54 -47.55 5.93
C PRO A 371 -21.76 -46.30 5.47
N ASP A 372 -22.35 -45.49 4.59
CA ASP A 372 -21.74 -44.25 4.08
C ASP A 372 -21.55 -43.20 5.18
N THR A 373 -22.53 -43.04 6.06
CA THR A 373 -22.44 -42.12 7.21
C THR A 373 -21.32 -42.55 8.15
N LEU A 374 -21.22 -43.86 8.45
CA LEU A 374 -20.15 -44.40 9.28
C LEU A 374 -18.77 -44.24 8.63
N ALA A 375 -18.66 -44.43 7.31
CA ALA A 375 -17.42 -44.22 6.57
C ALA A 375 -16.98 -42.75 6.59
N LYS A 376 -17.91 -41.80 6.46
CA LYS A 376 -17.62 -40.36 6.58
C LYS A 376 -17.12 -39.99 7.97
N ALA A 377 -17.77 -40.47 9.02
CA ALA A 377 -17.34 -40.22 10.40
C ALA A 377 -15.95 -40.83 10.68
N ASP A 378 -15.68 -42.04 10.18
CA ASP A 378 -14.38 -42.70 10.31
C ASP A 378 -13.25 -41.91 9.62
N ALA A 379 -13.49 -41.43 8.40
CA ALA A 379 -12.51 -40.64 7.65
C ALA A 379 -12.11 -39.34 8.39
N LEU A 380 -13.06 -38.68 9.06
CA LEU A 380 -12.78 -37.50 9.88
C LEU A 380 -11.90 -37.86 11.09
N VAL A 381 -12.19 -38.97 11.77
CA VAL A 381 -11.40 -39.44 12.92
C VAL A 381 -9.99 -39.84 12.51
N GLN A 382 -9.84 -40.56 11.39
CA GLN A 382 -8.52 -40.92 10.86
C GLN A 382 -7.69 -39.68 10.53
N ARG A 383 -8.31 -38.68 9.90
CA ARG A 383 -7.62 -37.41 9.60
C ARG A 383 -7.24 -36.65 10.88
N ALA A 384 -8.10 -36.63 11.89
CA ALA A 384 -7.78 -36.03 13.18
C ALA A 384 -6.57 -36.69 13.84
N GLU A 385 -6.48 -38.03 13.79
CA GLU A 385 -5.35 -38.81 14.31
C GLU A 385 -4.05 -38.54 13.56
N GLN A 386 -4.10 -38.44 12.22
CA GLN A 386 -2.92 -38.07 11.42
C GLN A 386 -2.43 -36.66 11.76
N LEU A 387 -3.36 -35.72 11.98
CA LEU A 387 -3.02 -34.33 12.30
C LEU A 387 -2.45 -34.18 13.71
N PHE A 388 -3.04 -34.84 14.71
CA PHE A 388 -2.63 -34.70 16.10
C PHE A 388 -2.84 -36.02 16.89
N PRO A 389 -1.90 -36.98 16.79
CA PRO A 389 -2.07 -38.33 17.33
C PRO A 389 -2.31 -38.38 18.85
N THR A 390 -1.76 -37.41 19.59
CA THR A 390 -1.84 -37.36 21.05
C THR A 390 -3.12 -36.70 21.59
N LEU A 391 -4.09 -36.38 20.72
CA LEU A 391 -5.35 -35.78 21.14
C LEU A 391 -6.23 -36.84 21.83
N LYS A 392 -6.31 -36.79 23.16
CA LYS A 392 -7.10 -37.73 23.99
C LYS A 392 -8.55 -37.92 23.50
N ARG A 393 -9.14 -36.87 22.92
CA ARG A 393 -10.51 -36.89 22.42
C ARG A 393 -10.73 -37.93 21.31
N ILE A 394 -9.69 -38.27 20.54
CA ILE A 394 -9.77 -39.23 19.44
C ILE A 394 -10.20 -40.61 19.94
N GLU A 395 -9.62 -41.08 21.06
CA GLU A 395 -9.98 -42.37 21.66
C GLU A 395 -11.47 -42.42 22.02
N THR A 396 -11.99 -41.34 22.60
CA THR A 396 -13.41 -41.21 22.95
C THR A 396 -14.31 -41.26 21.70
N VAL A 397 -13.91 -40.60 20.61
CA VAL A 397 -14.70 -40.61 19.36
C VAL A 397 -14.63 -41.97 18.67
N LYS A 398 -13.47 -42.64 18.67
CA LYS A 398 -13.32 -44.01 18.16
C LYS A 398 -14.23 -44.99 18.89
N ALA A 399 -14.26 -44.96 20.22
CA ALA A 399 -15.14 -45.81 21.01
C ALA A 399 -16.63 -45.58 20.69
N ARG A 400 -17.04 -44.32 20.48
CA ARG A 400 -18.41 -43.99 20.04
C ARG A 400 -18.70 -44.50 18.63
N LEU A 401 -17.76 -44.39 17.72
CA LEU A 401 -17.90 -44.89 16.35
C LEU A 401 -18.07 -46.42 16.33
N ASP A 402 -17.33 -47.14 17.18
CA ASP A 402 -17.47 -48.61 17.31
C ASP A 402 -18.81 -49.01 17.94
N GLU A 403 -19.34 -48.23 18.88
CA GLU A 403 -20.70 -48.41 19.38
C GLU A 403 -21.75 -48.16 18.28
N ALA A 404 -21.58 -47.09 17.50
CA ALA A 404 -22.47 -46.75 16.39
C ALA A 404 -22.48 -47.85 15.31
N ARG A 405 -21.31 -48.41 14.96
CA ARG A 405 -21.17 -49.56 14.06
C ARG A 405 -21.94 -50.78 14.56
N ARG A 406 -21.82 -51.10 15.86
CA ARG A 406 -22.55 -52.22 16.47
C ARG A 406 -24.06 -52.02 16.42
N LYS A 407 -24.54 -50.81 16.72
CA LYS A 407 -25.98 -50.47 16.65
C LYS A 407 -26.52 -50.57 15.23
N ALA A 408 -25.83 -50.02 14.23
CA ALA A 408 -26.25 -50.10 12.83
C ALA A 408 -26.30 -51.55 12.32
N GLY A 409 -25.30 -52.37 12.67
CA GLY A 409 -25.26 -53.79 12.31
C GLY A 409 -26.33 -54.65 12.98
N ALA A 410 -26.90 -54.21 14.10
CA ALA A 410 -28.01 -54.86 14.78
C ALA A 410 -29.39 -54.50 14.20
N VAL A 411 -29.50 -53.37 13.47
CA VAL A 411 -30.73 -52.89 12.82
C VAL A 411 -30.85 -53.40 11.37
N LEU A 412 -29.73 -53.78 10.74
CA LEU A 412 -29.66 -54.32 9.38
C LEU A 412 -29.76 -55.86 9.30
N LYS A 413 -29.84 -56.55 10.44
CA LYS A 413 -30.20 -57.97 10.55
C LYS A 413 -31.66 -58.10 10.93
#